data_AF-A0A562NXU3-F1
#
_entry.id   AF-A0A562NXU3-F1
#
_cell.length_a   1.000
_cell.length_b   1.000
_cell.length_c   1.000
_cell.angle_alpha   90.00
_cell.angle_beta   90.00
_cell.angle_gamma   90.00
#
_symmetry.space_group_name_H-M   'P 1'
#
loop_
_entity.id
_entity.type
_entity.pdbx_description
1 polymer ?
#
loop_
_entity_poly.entity_id
_entity_poly.type
_entity_poly.pdbx_seq_one_letter_code
_entity_poly.pdbx_strand_id
1 'polypeptide(L)' 'MSFIERIATSGYATIALSKYQSAQGPVLRKLRDGRVVIDTGNGRLTGLPLNEPAPTPRAWLPLFAGF' A
#
# COMPACT_ATOMS: atom_id res chain seq x y z
N MET A 1 17.98 -24.68 -11.54
CA MET A 1 18.35 -23.28 -11.21
C MET A 1 17.08 -22.50 -10.92
N SER A 2 16.81 -22.11 -9.68
CA SER A 2 15.66 -21.25 -9.35
C SER A 2 16.10 -19.78 -9.43
N PHE A 3 15.50 -19.03 -10.35
CA PHE A 3 15.76 -17.62 -10.59
C PHE A 3 15.00 -16.81 -9.54
N ILE A 4 15.64 -16.55 -8.39
CA ILE A 4 15.06 -15.70 -7.35
C ILE A 4 15.18 -14.26 -7.84
N GLU A 5 14.15 -13.80 -8.54
CA GLU A 5 13.98 -12.40 -8.90
C GLU A 5 14.20 -11.57 -7.63
N ARG A 6 15.19 -10.67 -7.62
CA ARG A 6 15.36 -9.70 -6.54
C ARG A 6 14.11 -8.82 -6.53
N ILE A 7 13.11 -9.20 -5.76
CA ILE A 7 12.06 -8.30 -5.32
C ILE A 7 12.83 -7.23 -4.55
N ALA A 8 12.93 -6.02 -5.10
CA ALA A 8 13.48 -4.89 -4.37
C ALA A 8 12.55 -4.67 -3.17
N THR A 9 12.91 -5.24 -2.01
CA THR A 9 12.04 -5.29 -0.84
C THR A 9 11.89 -3.89 -0.28
N SER A 10 10.94 -3.13 -0.81
CA SER A 10 10.57 -1.80 -0.31
C SER A 10 9.79 -1.88 1.02
N GLY A 11 9.86 -3.02 1.72
CA GLY A 11 9.17 -3.31 2.98
C GLY A 11 8.10 -4.39 2.85
N TYR A 12 7.46 -4.70 3.99
CA TYR A 12 6.27 -5.55 4.08
C TYR A 12 5.06 -4.67 4.35
N ALA A 13 3.89 -5.08 3.85
CA ALA A 13 2.63 -4.42 4.16
C ALA A 13 1.54 -5.45 4.48
N THR A 14 0.60 -5.01 5.30
CA THR A 14 -0.61 -5.77 5.65
C THR A 14 -1.82 -5.04 5.11
N ILE A 15 -2.64 -5.73 4.33
CA ILE A 15 -3.86 -5.21 3.71
C ILE A 15 -5.06 -5.90 4.37
N ALA A 16 -6.06 -5.15 4.82
CA ALA A 16 -7.33 -5.72 5.24
C ALA A 16 -8.15 -6.17 4.02
N LEU A 17 -8.63 -7.42 4.05
CA LEU A 17 -9.55 -7.99 3.06
C LEU A 17 -11.00 -7.88 3.51
N SER A 18 -11.22 -7.97 4.83
CA SER A 18 -12.52 -7.82 5.48
C SER A 18 -12.31 -7.38 6.94
N LYS A 19 -13.40 -7.28 7.70
CA LYS A 19 -13.35 -6.93 9.13
C LYS A 19 -12.46 -7.86 9.96
N TYR A 20 -12.29 -9.11 9.55
CA TYR A 20 -11.57 -10.14 10.31
C TYR A 20 -10.48 -10.86 9.50
N GLN A 21 -10.24 -10.42 8.26
CA GLN A 21 -9.22 -11.03 7.41
C GLN A 21 -8.27 -9.97 6.89
N SER A 22 -6.99 -10.29 6.94
CA SER A 22 -5.92 -9.50 6.35
C SER A 22 -4.94 -10.41 5.64
N ALA A 23 -4.21 -9.84 4.69
CA ALA A 23 -3.11 -10.50 4.02
C ALA A 23 -1.84 -9.67 4.23
N GLN A 24 -0.73 -10.35 4.50
CA GLN A 24 0.58 -9.74 4.68
C GLN A 24 1.55 -10.26 3.62
N GLY A 25 2.40 -9.39 3.11
CA GLY A 25 3.37 -9.76 2.11
C GLY A 25 4.40 -8.69 1.80
N PRO A 26 5.50 -9.03 1.11
CA PRO A 26 6.44 -8.05 0.59
C PRO A 26 5.75 -7.13 -0.41
N VAL A 27 6.06 -5.84 -0.34
CA VAL A 27 5.53 -4.83 -1.26
C VAL A 27 6.26 -4.94 -2.59
N LEU A 28 5.52 -5.24 -3.64
CA LEU A 28 6.01 -5.27 -5.01
C LEU A 28 5.98 -3.86 -5.64
N ARG A 29 4.95 -3.07 -5.33
CA ARG A 29 4.77 -1.71 -5.89
C ARG A 29 3.84 -0.86 -5.05
N LYS A 30 4.19 0.42 -4.86
CA LYS A 30 3.26 1.45 -4.35
C LYS A 30 2.55 2.14 -5.52
N LEU A 31 1.25 2.31 -5.42
CA LEU A 31 0.42 3.05 -6.37
C LEU A 31 0.32 4.53 -5.96
N ARG A 32 0.05 5.40 -6.92
CA ARG A 32 0.00 6.86 -6.70
C ARG A 32 -1.12 7.30 -5.75
N ASP A 33 -2.15 6.47 -5.59
CA ASP A 33 -3.29 6.67 -4.69
C ASP A 33 -3.04 6.17 -3.27
N GLY A 34 -1.83 5.69 -2.97
CA GLY A 34 -1.45 5.17 -1.64
C GLY A 34 -1.76 3.69 -1.43
N ARG A 35 -2.39 3.01 -2.39
CA ARG A 35 -2.52 1.55 -2.34
C ARG A 35 -1.17 0.87 -2.61
N VAL A 36 -1.00 -0.33 -2.09
CA VAL A 36 0.18 -1.16 -2.31
C VAL A 36 -0.22 -2.48 -2.95
N VAL A 37 0.66 -3.00 -3.80
CA VAL A 37 0.58 -4.36 -4.34
C VAL A 37 1.55 -5.22 -3.54
N ILE A 38 1.05 -6.25 -2.87
CA ILE A 38 1.84 -7.23 -2.14
C ILE A 38 1.82 -8.59 -2.83
N ASP A 39 2.84 -9.38 -2.57
CA ASP A 39 2.83 -10.82 -2.86
C ASP A 39 2.40 -11.60 -1.62
N THR A 40 1.38 -12.46 -1.72
CA THR A 40 0.90 -13.29 -0.60
C THR A 40 1.42 -14.73 -0.68
N GLY A 41 2.29 -15.06 -1.64
CA GLY A 41 2.73 -16.41 -1.94
C GLY A 41 1.71 -17.25 -2.73
N ASN A 42 0.42 -16.89 -2.64
CA ASN A 42 -0.66 -17.48 -3.45
C ASN A 42 -1.13 -16.56 -4.59
N GLY A 43 -0.49 -15.39 -4.74
CA GLY A 43 -0.84 -14.42 -5.76
C GLY A 43 -0.56 -12.99 -5.32
N ARG A 44 -0.95 -12.04 -6.18
CA ARG A 44 -0.78 -10.61 -5.92
C ARG A 44 -2.05 -10.02 -5.37
N LEU A 45 -1.92 -9.19 -4.34
CA LEU A 45 -3.05 -8.53 -3.71
C LEU A 45 -2.83 -7.03 -3.66
N THR A 46 -3.87 -6.25 -3.94
CA THR A 46 -3.82 -4.78 -3.97
C THR A 46 -4.78 -4.18 -2.96
N GLY A 47 -4.34 -3.18 -2.20
CA GLY A 47 -5.18 -2.52 -1.21
C GLY A 47 -4.45 -1.46 -0.41
N LEU A 48 -5.15 -0.87 0.55
CA LEU A 48 -4.54 0.12 1.45
C LEU A 48 -3.79 -0.60 2.57
N PRO A 49 -2.53 -0.23 2.84
CA PRO A 49 -1.78 -0.77 3.97
C PRO A 49 -2.37 -0.28 5.29
N LEU A 50 -2.56 -1.18 6.25
CA LEU A 50 -3.10 -0.86 7.58
C LEU A 50 -2.17 0.01 8.43
N ASN A 51 -0.86 -0.04 8.16
CA ASN A 51 0.16 0.63 8.97
C ASN A 51 0.64 1.97 8.38
N GLU A 52 0.20 2.37 7.17
CA GLU A 52 0.59 3.69 6.69
C GLU A 52 -0.45 4.74 7.12
N PRO A 53 0.01 5.92 7.58
CA PRO A 53 -0.90 7.03 7.82
C PRO A 53 -1.72 7.25 6.54
N ALA A 54 -3.05 7.35 6.70
CA ALA A 54 -3.96 7.65 5.60
C ALA A 54 -3.33 8.80 4.79
N PRO A 55 -3.21 8.67 3.45
CA PRO A 55 -2.60 9.71 2.65
C PRO A 55 -3.29 11.01 3.02
N THR A 56 -2.52 11.95 3.56
CA THR A 56 -3.07 13.23 3.99
C THR A 56 -3.82 13.76 2.77
N PRO A 57 -5.15 13.92 2.82
CA PRO A 57 -5.84 14.50 1.68
C PRO A 57 -5.13 15.82 1.45
N ARG A 58 -4.60 16.03 0.23
CA ARG A 58 -4.08 17.34 -0.15
C ARG A 58 -5.23 18.29 0.10
N ALA A 59 -5.18 19.00 1.22
CA ALA A 59 -6.18 19.98 1.57
C ALA A 59 -6.14 20.97 0.42
N TRP A 60 -7.22 21.03 -0.35
CA TRP A 60 -7.48 22.19 -1.18
C TRP A 60 -7.73 23.32 -0.19
N LEU A 61 -6.64 23.97 0.24
CA LEU A 61 -6.71 25.20 1.01
C LEU A 61 -7.46 26.20 0.14
N PRO A 62 -8.67 26.67 0.53
CA PRO A 62 -9.31 27.74 -0.22
C PRO A 62 -8.40 28.97 -0.10
N LEU A 63 -8.06 29.58 -1.24
CA LEU A 63 -7.25 30.79 -1.36
C LEU A 63 -7.90 32.04 -0.72
N PHE A 64 -8.96 31.88 0.07
CA PHE A 64 -9.76 32.96 0.65
C PHE A 64 -9.51 33.20 2.14
N ALA A 65 -8.47 32.60 2.74
CA ALA A 65 -8.01 32.98 4.08
C ALA A 65 -7.24 34.31 4.01
N GLY A 66 -7.95 35.40 3.73
CA GLY A 66 -7.39 36.74 3.68
C GLY A 66 -8.34 37.77 3.08
N PHE A 67 -9.35 38.17 3.85
CA PHE A 67 -9.98 39.50 3.79
C PHE A 67 -10.42 39.90 5.19
#